data_AF-A0A1E4USL5-F1
#
_entry.id   AF-A0A1E4USL5-F1
#
_cell.length_a   1.000
_cell.length_b   1.000
_cell.length_c   1.000
_cell.angle_alpha   90.00
_cell.angle_beta   90.00
_cell.angle_gamma   90.00
#
_symmetry.space_group_name_H-M   'P 1'
#
loop_
_entity.id
_entity.type
_entity.pdbx_description
1 polymer ?
#
loop_
_entity_poly.entity_id
_entity_poly.type
_entity_poly.pdbx_seq_one_letter_code
_entity_poly.pdbx_strand_id
1 'polypeptide(L)'
;MPAATARPYYPIIYLRGFAATMNEIEATTADPYMGFNLGSAMIRQDSEGVAHPFIFESPLLRLIKDHGYTDAFQNGGIDYADKLAPVRSIWIYRYYESVSKSLGSSRRRSMEDFAIGLRAFIVRVRDTICGNDPQARENFRVHLVAHSMGGLICRTYLQNTCCHGLTEAEMKAAGHTAKDLDVSAGKPFEPLVDKVFTYGTPHNGIDFLGFNVPDLGSFDRLQISNFDRERMREYLRLKGTQAVNDLHGAFPASRFFCLIGSNYRDYEAFFGLSKKGTGPSSDGLVMMENAYVKDAPRAVISRSHSGAYGIVNSEAGYQNLRRFLFGDYQVTVTLEVEDLPLPTDIQKKKDQGKTIGGIYHFDVSARVRNGPNYSLHERRYDQASALMEKYDDIKERKKSIYLFTGYLLKDARGKDAHDLALVFTLDLGVHVPAFEVDHKFWFDGYAEGFSYRDTLTIAVRDKSVKYGFTSKHGQLSAPEIAEQKELVNGAREIRIEVGTGPNVRPGFMGTLVIRVEPWEG
;
A
#
# COMPACT_ATOMS: atom_id res chain seq x y z
N MET A 1 9.05 9.84 34.26
CA MET A 1 9.53 10.66 33.13
C MET A 1 8.65 10.33 31.93
N PRO A 2 8.09 11.31 31.21
CA PRO A 2 7.41 10.99 29.94
C PRO A 2 8.46 10.30 29.06
N ALA A 3 8.15 9.11 28.55
CA ALA A 3 9.08 8.39 27.69
C ALA A 3 9.35 9.25 26.45
N ALA A 4 10.61 9.61 26.21
CA ALA A 4 11.02 10.27 24.98
C ALA A 4 10.51 9.44 23.78
N THR A 5 10.05 10.11 22.72
CA THR A 5 9.71 9.45 21.46
C THR A 5 10.94 8.68 20.96
N ALA A 6 10.83 7.36 20.87
CA ALA A 6 11.90 6.50 20.39
C ALA A 6 11.36 5.61 19.27
N ARG A 7 12.09 5.57 18.15
CA ARG A 7 11.84 4.61 17.07
C ARG A 7 11.72 3.20 17.65
N PRO A 8 10.73 2.39 17.22
CA PRO A 8 9.82 2.62 16.09
C PRO A 8 8.46 3.26 16.45
N TYR A 9 8.29 3.67 17.73
CA TYR A 9 6.99 4.01 18.28
C TYR A 9 6.73 5.51 18.29
N TYR A 10 5.90 5.95 17.35
CA TYR A 10 5.36 7.30 17.26
C TYR A 10 3.82 7.28 17.36
N PRO A 11 3.19 8.42 17.69
CA PRO A 11 1.74 8.56 17.59
C PRO A 11 1.28 8.26 16.17
N ILE A 12 0.15 7.57 16.05
CA ILE A 12 -0.45 7.24 14.75
C ILE A 12 -1.64 8.16 14.52
N ILE A 13 -1.68 8.84 13.38
CA ILE A 13 -2.81 9.65 12.95
C ILE A 13 -3.50 8.96 11.78
N TYR A 14 -4.77 8.64 11.96
CA TYR A 14 -5.63 8.09 10.93
C TYR A 14 -6.35 9.18 10.13
N LEU A 15 -6.38 9.03 8.81
CA LEU A 15 -7.09 9.90 7.87
C LEU A 15 -8.04 9.07 7.00
N ARG A 16 -9.36 9.29 7.14
CA ARG A 16 -10.37 8.54 6.37
C ARG A 16 -10.36 8.95 4.88
N GLY A 17 -10.97 8.11 4.06
CA GLY A 17 -11.29 8.37 2.67
C GLY A 17 -12.49 9.29 2.43
N PHE A 18 -12.83 9.44 1.15
CA PHE A 18 -13.84 10.36 0.66
C PHE A 18 -15.27 10.01 1.09
N ALA A 19 -15.99 11.02 1.57
CA ALA A 19 -17.44 11.04 1.70
C ALA A 19 -17.99 12.02 0.66
N ALA A 20 -18.74 11.50 -0.30
CA ALA A 20 -19.20 12.24 -1.48
C ALA A 20 -20.41 13.09 -1.15
N THR A 21 -21.40 12.57 -0.43
CA THR A 21 -22.63 13.32 -0.10
C THR A 21 -22.60 13.89 1.31
N MET A 22 -23.40 14.93 1.58
CA MET A 22 -23.50 15.46 2.94
C MET A 22 -24.03 14.40 3.93
N ASN A 23 -24.90 13.49 3.49
CA ASN A 23 -25.37 12.40 4.35
C ASN A 23 -24.24 11.43 4.70
N GLU A 24 -23.34 11.12 3.75
CA GLU A 24 -22.14 10.34 4.03
C GLU A 24 -21.16 11.07 4.96
N ILE A 25 -21.03 12.39 4.82
CA ILE A 25 -20.24 13.24 5.72
C ILE A 25 -20.81 13.19 7.13
N GLU A 26 -22.13 13.31 7.30
CA GLU A 26 -22.80 13.20 8.60
C GLU A 26 -22.61 11.81 9.20
N ALA A 27 -22.83 10.74 8.43
CA ALA A 27 -22.64 9.36 8.91
C ALA A 27 -21.18 9.10 9.32
N THR A 28 -20.23 9.60 8.54
CA THR A 28 -18.79 9.53 8.85
C THR A 28 -18.45 10.30 10.12
N THR A 29 -19.05 11.48 10.29
CA THR A 29 -18.81 12.34 11.44
C THR A 29 -19.46 11.78 12.71
N ALA A 30 -20.61 11.11 12.61
CA ALA A 30 -21.26 10.47 13.74
C ALA A 30 -20.46 9.27 14.31
N ASP A 31 -19.58 8.67 13.52
CA ASP A 31 -18.67 7.61 13.97
C ASP A 31 -17.37 8.23 14.56
N PRO A 32 -17.08 8.04 15.87
CA PRO A 32 -15.89 8.61 16.51
C PRO A 32 -14.56 8.21 15.85
N TYR A 33 -14.48 6.99 15.33
CA TYR A 33 -13.27 6.45 14.73
C TYR A 33 -13.27 6.54 13.21
N MET A 34 -14.31 7.15 12.63
CA MET A 34 -14.42 7.30 11.18
C MET A 34 -14.15 5.96 10.49
N GLY A 35 -14.73 4.86 10.99
CA GLY A 35 -14.69 3.52 10.44
C GLY A 35 -13.43 2.71 10.71
N PHE A 36 -12.37 3.29 11.30
CA PHE A 36 -11.11 2.55 11.57
C PHE A 36 -11.22 1.53 12.71
N ASN A 37 -12.29 1.59 13.50
CA ASN A 37 -12.67 0.60 14.51
C ASN A 37 -13.44 -0.59 13.92
N LEU A 38 -13.81 -0.55 12.64
CA LEU A 38 -14.59 -1.61 12.01
C LEU A 38 -13.70 -2.79 11.62
N GLY A 39 -14.15 -3.98 12.00
CA GLY A 39 -13.52 -5.25 11.67
C GLY A 39 -14.23 -5.98 10.51
N SER A 40 -13.96 -7.27 10.40
CA SER A 40 -14.69 -8.18 9.52
C SER A 40 -14.91 -9.54 10.20
N ALA A 41 -16.00 -10.20 9.85
CA ALA A 41 -16.32 -11.57 10.27
C ALA A 41 -16.52 -12.42 9.02
N MET A 42 -15.75 -13.51 8.93
CA MET A 42 -15.73 -14.43 7.78
C MET A 42 -15.99 -15.85 8.25
N ILE A 43 -16.60 -16.69 7.42
CA ILE A 43 -16.83 -18.09 7.76
C ILE A 43 -15.59 -18.93 7.42
N ARG A 44 -15.28 -19.91 8.27
CA ARG A 44 -14.29 -20.98 8.03
C ARG A 44 -14.88 -22.33 8.35
N GLN A 45 -14.33 -23.39 7.77
CA GLN A 45 -14.73 -24.77 8.06
C GLN A 45 -13.67 -25.44 8.94
N ASP A 46 -14.11 -26.21 9.93
CA ASP A 46 -13.25 -27.14 10.67
C ASP A 46 -13.09 -28.49 9.93
N SER A 47 -12.40 -29.43 10.57
CA SER A 47 -12.16 -30.79 10.03
C SER A 47 -13.44 -31.59 9.80
N GLU A 48 -14.51 -31.29 10.54
CA GLU A 48 -15.81 -31.92 10.50
C GLU A 48 -16.74 -31.26 9.47
N GLY A 49 -16.26 -30.19 8.81
CA GLY A 49 -17.03 -29.43 7.85
C GLY A 49 -18.03 -28.46 8.49
N VAL A 50 -17.91 -28.18 9.79
CA VAL A 50 -18.74 -27.20 10.49
C VAL A 50 -18.18 -25.79 10.26
N ALA A 51 -19.09 -24.88 9.92
CA ALA A 51 -18.80 -23.47 9.70
C ALA A 51 -18.64 -22.71 11.03
N HIS A 52 -17.46 -22.10 11.24
CA HIS A 52 -17.13 -21.24 12.39
C HIS A 52 -16.87 -19.80 11.94
N PRO A 53 -17.32 -18.80 12.71
CA PRO A 53 -16.94 -17.41 12.47
C PRO A 53 -15.47 -17.18 12.82
N PHE A 54 -14.75 -16.55 11.91
CA PHE A 54 -13.40 -16.03 12.10
C PHE A 54 -13.48 -14.50 12.11
N ILE A 55 -13.10 -13.90 13.23
CA ILE A 55 -13.27 -12.46 13.49
C ILE A 55 -11.91 -11.76 13.41
N PHE A 56 -11.85 -10.70 12.61
CA PHE A 56 -10.79 -9.70 12.65
C PHE A 56 -11.35 -8.41 13.25
N GLU A 57 -10.81 -7.94 14.37
CA GLU A 57 -11.49 -6.91 15.17
C GLU A 57 -11.40 -5.50 14.59
N SER A 58 -10.27 -5.15 13.99
CA SER A 58 -9.95 -3.91 13.23
C SER A 58 -8.46 -3.58 13.38
N PRO A 59 -7.86 -2.82 12.45
CA PRO A 59 -6.48 -2.37 12.61
C PRO A 59 -6.26 -1.58 13.91
N LEU A 60 -7.23 -0.75 14.31
CA LEU A 60 -7.16 0.06 15.53
C LEU A 60 -7.07 -0.81 16.78
N LEU A 61 -8.00 -1.75 16.96
CA LEU A 61 -8.00 -2.63 18.14
C LEU A 61 -6.77 -3.53 18.15
N ARG A 62 -6.30 -3.97 16.98
CA ARG A 62 -5.08 -4.78 16.88
C ARG A 62 -3.81 -3.99 17.20
N LEU A 63 -3.72 -2.69 16.91
CA LEU A 63 -2.60 -1.85 17.36
C LEU A 63 -2.57 -1.72 18.89
N ILE A 64 -3.74 -1.59 19.52
CA ILE A 64 -3.87 -1.56 20.99
C ILE A 64 -3.40 -2.90 21.59
N LYS A 65 -3.96 -4.01 21.10
CA LYS A 65 -3.68 -5.36 21.64
C LYS A 65 -2.25 -5.84 21.38
N ASP A 66 -1.74 -5.63 20.17
CA ASP A 66 -0.48 -6.23 19.74
C ASP A 66 0.74 -5.35 20.01
N HIS A 67 0.56 -4.01 20.10
CA HIS A 67 1.67 -3.04 20.22
C HIS A 67 1.54 -2.08 21.41
N GLY A 68 0.47 -2.21 22.21
CA GLY A 68 0.26 -1.41 23.41
C GLY A 68 -0.03 0.07 23.12
N TYR A 69 -0.64 0.36 21.97
CA TYR A 69 -1.19 1.69 21.70
C TYR A 69 -2.42 1.96 22.56
N THR A 70 -2.75 3.23 22.78
CA THR A 70 -3.99 3.68 23.42
C THR A 70 -4.79 4.57 22.47
N ASP A 71 -6.11 4.60 22.57
CA ASP A 71 -6.88 5.62 21.87
C ASP A 71 -6.64 7.00 22.48
N ALA A 72 -6.75 8.04 21.66
CA ALA A 72 -6.49 9.42 22.09
C ALA A 72 -7.70 10.11 22.74
N PHE A 73 -8.88 9.51 22.74
CA PHE A 73 -10.08 10.17 23.24
C PHE A 73 -10.09 10.15 24.77
N GLN A 74 -10.35 11.29 25.39
CA GLN A 74 -10.49 11.46 26.83
C GLN A 74 -11.69 12.37 27.11
N ASN A 75 -12.60 11.96 28.00
CA ASN A 75 -13.78 12.73 28.41
C ASN A 75 -14.63 13.28 27.23
N GLY A 76 -14.73 12.53 26.13
CA GLY A 76 -15.50 12.93 24.95
C GLY A 76 -14.78 13.85 23.96
N GLY A 77 -13.49 14.14 24.17
CA GLY A 77 -12.67 14.94 23.26
C GLY A 77 -11.23 14.44 23.20
N ILE A 78 -10.31 15.30 22.79
CA ILE A 78 -8.86 15.03 22.78
C ILE A 78 -8.09 16.02 23.68
N ASP A 79 -8.81 16.64 24.60
CA ASP A 79 -8.27 17.58 25.58
C ASP A 79 -7.81 16.79 26.80
N TYR A 80 -6.53 16.47 26.80
CA TYR A 80 -5.84 16.03 28.00
C TYR A 80 -5.60 17.30 28.82
N ALA A 81 -6.15 17.36 30.04
CA ALA A 81 -6.01 18.50 30.96
C ALA A 81 -4.53 18.70 31.39
N ASP A 82 -4.20 18.79 32.67
CA ASP A 82 -2.80 18.90 33.13
C ASP A 82 -1.97 17.59 32.94
N LYS A 83 -2.45 16.67 32.12
CA LYS A 83 -1.81 15.38 31.83
C LYS A 83 -1.32 15.35 30.39
N LEU A 84 -0.17 14.73 30.15
CA LEU A 84 0.32 14.47 28.80
C LEU A 84 -0.31 13.19 28.25
N ALA A 85 -0.56 13.16 26.94
CA ALA A 85 -0.97 11.95 26.26
C ALA A 85 0.21 10.96 26.11
N PRO A 86 -0.02 9.64 26.14
CA PRO A 86 1.02 8.67 25.84
C PRO A 86 1.58 8.82 24.43
N VAL A 87 2.89 8.60 24.24
CA VAL A 87 3.51 8.60 22.89
C VAL A 87 2.88 7.53 21.99
N ARG A 88 2.59 6.34 22.53
CA ARG A 88 1.89 5.27 21.81
C ARG A 88 0.39 5.51 21.82
N SER A 89 -0.05 6.56 21.13
CA SER A 89 -1.44 6.95 21.02
C SER A 89 -1.93 6.93 19.57
N ILE A 90 -3.23 6.64 19.38
CA ILE A 90 -3.92 6.61 18.09
C ILE A 90 -4.91 7.76 18.04
N TRP A 91 -4.74 8.62 17.03
CA TRP A 91 -5.50 9.84 16.81
C TRP A 91 -6.26 9.75 15.51
N ILE A 92 -7.45 10.35 15.45
CA ILE A 92 -8.25 10.41 14.23
C ILE A 92 -8.28 11.87 13.78
N TYR A 93 -7.76 12.17 12.60
CA TYR A 93 -7.89 13.51 12.02
C TYR A 93 -9.29 13.66 11.42
N ARG A 94 -10.21 14.18 12.24
CA ARG A 94 -11.65 14.26 11.94
C ARG A 94 -12.02 15.43 11.04
N TYR A 95 -11.37 15.56 9.89
CA TYR A 95 -11.47 16.74 9.02
C TYR A 95 -12.87 17.02 8.45
N TYR A 96 -13.73 16.00 8.37
CA TYR A 96 -15.13 16.16 7.97
C TYR A 96 -16.00 16.89 8.98
N GLU A 97 -15.59 16.97 10.27
CA GLU A 97 -16.35 17.72 11.28
C GLU A 97 -16.54 19.17 10.88
N SER A 98 -15.52 19.81 10.30
CA SER A 98 -15.60 21.21 9.84
C SER A 98 -16.60 21.43 8.69
N VAL A 99 -16.90 20.37 7.93
CA VAL A 99 -17.81 20.36 6.78
C VAL A 99 -19.21 19.90 7.16
N SER A 100 -19.34 19.11 8.22
CA SER A 100 -20.61 18.61 8.75
C SER A 100 -21.61 19.74 8.98
N LYS A 101 -22.89 19.45 8.76
CA LYS A 101 -24.03 20.28 9.17
C LYS A 101 -24.24 20.28 10.69
N SER A 102 -24.04 19.12 11.34
CA SER A 102 -24.33 18.99 12.77
C SER A 102 -23.22 19.58 13.64
N LEU A 103 -21.95 19.41 13.26
CA LEU A 103 -20.80 19.84 14.06
C LEU A 103 -20.01 21.00 13.45
N GLY A 104 -20.28 21.34 12.18
CA GLY A 104 -19.43 22.24 11.41
C GLY A 104 -20.17 23.37 10.71
N SER A 105 -19.57 23.83 9.63
CA SER A 105 -20.02 25.00 8.88
C SER A 105 -21.01 24.68 7.77
N SER A 106 -21.26 23.40 7.47
CA SER A 106 -21.92 22.90 6.25
C SER A 106 -21.24 23.27 4.93
N ARG A 107 -20.11 23.98 4.97
CA ARG A 107 -19.33 24.41 3.80
C ARG A 107 -18.25 23.39 3.50
N ARG A 108 -18.18 22.97 2.24
CA ARG A 108 -17.08 22.15 1.74
C ARG A 108 -15.76 22.90 1.81
N ARG A 109 -14.68 22.15 2.01
CA ARG A 109 -13.31 22.61 2.18
C ARG A 109 -12.44 22.06 1.06
N SER A 110 -11.40 22.78 0.68
CA SER A 110 -10.45 22.35 -0.34
C SER A 110 -9.46 21.29 0.20
N MET A 111 -8.72 20.63 -0.69
CA MET A 111 -7.65 19.70 -0.30
C MET A 111 -6.54 20.42 0.47
N GLU A 112 -6.27 21.67 0.08
CA GLU A 112 -5.31 22.57 0.70
C GLU A 112 -5.77 22.94 2.13
N ASP A 113 -7.05 23.24 2.34
CA ASP A 113 -7.60 23.48 3.67
C ASP A 113 -7.45 22.26 4.60
N PHE A 114 -7.71 21.06 4.08
CA PHE A 114 -7.52 19.83 4.86
C PHE A 114 -6.05 19.57 5.17
N ALA A 115 -5.13 19.89 4.27
CA ALA A 115 -3.69 19.77 4.52
C ALA A 115 -3.20 20.78 5.57
N ILE A 116 -3.71 22.01 5.55
CA ILE A 116 -3.43 23.02 6.59
C ILE A 116 -3.99 22.57 7.93
N GLY A 117 -5.23 22.05 7.95
CA GLY A 117 -5.82 21.51 9.18
C GLY A 117 -5.07 20.28 9.71
N LEU A 118 -4.50 19.45 8.83
CA LEU A 118 -3.63 18.34 9.25
C LEU A 118 -2.39 18.84 9.97
N ARG A 119 -1.77 19.95 9.51
CA ARG A 119 -0.66 20.59 10.22
C ARG A 119 -1.08 21.02 11.62
N ALA A 120 -2.19 21.75 11.74
CA ALA A 120 -2.73 22.19 13.03
C ALA A 120 -2.95 21.00 13.98
N PHE A 121 -3.48 19.90 13.44
CA PHE A 121 -3.72 18.68 14.20
C PHE A 121 -2.42 18.03 14.68
N ILE A 122 -1.41 17.88 13.81
CA ILE A 122 -0.09 17.34 14.18
C ILE A 122 0.57 18.19 15.28
N VAL A 123 0.50 19.52 15.17
CA VAL A 123 1.03 20.45 16.19
C VAL A 123 0.30 20.27 17.52
N ARG A 124 -1.03 20.14 17.50
CA ARG A 124 -1.80 19.84 18.71
C ARG A 124 -1.39 18.50 19.33
N VAL A 125 -1.24 17.44 18.53
CA VAL A 125 -0.78 16.13 19.03
C VAL A 125 0.60 16.23 19.67
N ARG A 126 1.54 16.94 19.03
CA ARG A 126 2.87 17.20 19.59
C ARG A 126 2.77 17.90 20.93
N ASP A 127 2.01 18.98 21.00
CA ASP A 127 1.92 19.80 22.21
C ASP A 127 1.26 19.01 23.35
N THR A 128 0.26 18.18 23.06
CA THR A 128 -0.40 17.31 24.04
C THR A 128 0.50 16.17 24.54
N ILE A 129 1.43 15.67 23.74
CA ILE A 129 2.33 14.56 24.11
C ILE A 129 3.62 15.06 24.76
N CYS A 130 4.24 16.08 24.18
CA CYS A 130 5.54 16.57 24.59
C CYS A 130 5.45 17.72 25.61
N GLY A 131 4.31 18.40 25.69
CA GLY A 131 4.20 19.65 26.45
C GLY A 131 5.27 20.65 26.00
N ASN A 132 5.97 21.22 26.99
CA ASN A 132 7.04 22.19 26.79
C ASN A 132 8.45 21.57 26.80
N ASP A 133 8.59 20.25 26.83
CA ASP A 133 9.91 19.58 26.83
C ASP A 133 10.61 19.77 25.46
N PRO A 134 11.74 20.52 25.39
CA PRO A 134 12.40 20.79 24.12
C PRO A 134 12.93 19.52 23.41
N GLN A 135 13.48 18.57 24.18
CA GLN A 135 14.06 17.35 23.62
C GLN A 135 12.97 16.41 23.09
N ALA A 136 11.84 16.31 23.79
CA ALA A 136 10.70 15.54 23.32
C ALA A 136 10.10 16.15 22.04
N ARG A 137 10.01 17.49 21.96
CA ARG A 137 9.50 18.21 20.78
C ARG A 137 10.41 18.07 19.57
N GLU A 138 11.73 18.12 19.76
CA GLU A 138 12.71 17.92 18.70
C GLU A 138 12.63 16.50 18.10
N ASN A 139 12.46 15.50 18.96
CA ASN A 139 12.34 14.09 18.56
C ASN A 139 10.91 13.69 18.15
N PHE A 140 9.95 14.61 18.18
CA PHE A 140 8.55 14.29 17.90
C PHE A 140 8.34 14.05 16.41
N ARG A 141 7.80 12.89 16.06
CA ARG A 141 7.27 12.60 14.73
C ARG A 141 5.95 11.85 14.88
N VAL A 142 5.19 11.74 13.80
CA VAL A 142 3.97 10.91 13.72
C VAL A 142 4.04 9.92 12.57
N HIS A 143 3.30 8.83 12.69
CA HIS A 143 2.96 7.95 11.57
C HIS A 143 1.61 8.36 11.00
N LEU A 144 1.52 8.61 9.69
CA LEU A 144 0.25 8.88 9.02
C LEU A 144 -0.29 7.60 8.39
N VAL A 145 -1.54 7.25 8.71
CA VAL A 145 -2.21 6.07 8.16
C VAL A 145 -3.49 6.51 7.48
N ALA A 146 -3.51 6.46 6.16
CA ALA A 146 -4.55 7.10 5.38
C ALA A 146 -5.29 6.12 4.47
N HIS A 147 -6.59 6.34 4.28
CA HIS A 147 -7.41 5.57 3.35
C HIS A 147 -7.89 6.45 2.21
N SER A 148 -7.82 5.95 0.97
CA SER A 148 -8.38 6.62 -0.21
C SER A 148 -7.92 8.08 -0.31
N MET A 149 -8.84 9.05 -0.43
CA MET A 149 -8.56 10.50 -0.46
C MET A 149 -7.72 11.01 0.73
N GLY A 150 -7.76 10.38 1.90
CA GLY A 150 -6.90 10.77 3.02
C GLY A 150 -5.41 10.72 2.68
N GLY A 151 -5.00 9.80 1.79
CA GLY A 151 -3.61 9.74 1.32
C GLY A 151 -3.24 10.89 0.40
N LEU A 152 -4.22 11.45 -0.33
CA LEU A 152 -4.04 12.68 -1.11
C LEU A 152 -3.89 13.89 -0.20
N ILE A 153 -4.63 13.97 0.92
CA ILE A 153 -4.44 15.01 1.94
C ILE A 153 -3.02 14.93 2.51
N CYS A 154 -2.52 13.73 2.82
CA CYS A 154 -1.14 13.54 3.25
C CYS A 154 -0.14 14.06 2.21
N ARG A 155 -0.38 13.78 0.92
CA ARG A 155 0.49 14.26 -0.15
C ARG A 155 0.41 15.77 -0.36
N THR A 156 -0.77 16.38 -0.29
CA THR A 156 -0.93 17.84 -0.29
C THR A 156 -0.15 18.46 0.87
N TYR A 157 -0.26 17.89 2.07
CA TYR A 157 0.51 18.35 3.22
C TYR A 157 2.02 18.28 2.98
N LEU A 158 2.52 17.15 2.48
CA LEU A 158 3.96 16.93 2.28
C LEU A 158 4.53 17.72 1.09
N GLN A 159 3.88 17.65 -0.08
CA GLN A 159 4.38 18.21 -1.34
C GLN A 159 4.05 19.69 -1.52
N ASN A 160 2.92 20.16 -0.99
CA ASN A 160 2.52 21.55 -1.09
C ASN A 160 2.83 22.29 0.22
N THR A 161 2.06 22.00 1.27
CA THR A 161 2.05 22.79 2.51
C THR A 161 3.44 22.88 3.17
N CYS A 162 4.13 21.75 3.36
CA CYS A 162 5.46 21.72 3.97
C CYS A 162 6.56 22.29 3.07
N CYS A 163 6.54 21.96 1.77
CA CYS A 163 7.63 22.31 0.85
C CYS A 163 7.60 23.78 0.41
N HIS A 164 6.42 24.38 0.29
CA HIS A 164 6.26 25.76 -0.19
C HIS A 164 5.95 26.77 0.91
N GLY A 165 5.61 26.28 2.12
CA GLY A 165 5.11 27.14 3.19
C GLY A 165 3.68 27.62 2.93
N LEU A 166 3.18 28.39 3.89
CA LEU A 166 1.81 28.92 3.87
C LEU A 166 1.84 30.45 4.01
N THR A 167 1.13 31.14 3.14
CA THR A 167 0.87 32.58 3.28
C THR A 167 -0.13 32.84 4.41
N GLU A 168 -0.14 34.06 4.95
CA GLU A 168 -1.14 34.47 5.94
C GLU A 168 -2.58 34.34 5.42
N ALA A 169 -2.78 34.62 4.13
CA ALA A 169 -4.08 34.49 3.48
C ALA A 169 -4.56 33.04 3.43
N GLU A 170 -3.70 32.09 3.06
CA GLU A 170 -4.03 30.65 3.05
C GLU A 170 -4.36 30.13 4.46
N MET A 171 -3.53 30.49 5.45
CA MET A 171 -3.79 30.10 6.85
C MET A 171 -5.14 30.64 7.33
N LYS A 172 -5.40 31.94 7.09
CA LYS A 172 -6.66 32.59 7.48
C LYS A 172 -7.87 31.98 6.77
N ALA A 173 -7.76 31.66 5.48
CA ALA A 173 -8.83 31.01 4.71
C ALA A 173 -9.18 29.63 5.29
N ALA A 174 -8.16 28.87 5.71
CA ALA A 174 -8.35 27.59 6.40
C ALA A 174 -8.83 27.73 7.86
N GLY A 175 -8.87 28.95 8.42
CA GLY A 175 -9.31 29.22 9.78
C GLY A 175 -8.22 29.00 10.85
N HIS A 176 -6.95 29.14 10.46
CA HIS A 176 -5.80 28.97 11.33
C HIS A 176 -4.88 30.19 11.30
N THR A 177 -4.08 30.35 12.35
CA THR A 177 -3.00 31.35 12.44
C THR A 177 -1.64 30.68 12.32
N ALA A 178 -0.59 31.48 12.05
CA ALA A 178 0.79 30.98 12.05
C ALA A 178 1.18 30.32 13.39
N LYS A 179 0.59 30.79 14.49
CA LYS A 179 0.81 30.23 15.83
C LYS A 179 0.18 28.85 15.98
N ASP A 180 -1.04 28.65 15.51
CA ASP A 180 -1.74 27.36 15.58
C ASP A 180 -1.01 26.26 14.80
N LEU A 181 -0.30 26.67 13.75
CA LEU A 181 0.44 25.78 12.87
C LEU A 181 1.92 25.65 13.24
N ASP A 182 2.42 26.48 14.16
CA ASP A 182 3.85 26.58 14.49
C ASP A 182 4.73 26.69 13.24
N VAL A 183 4.47 27.73 12.44
CA VAL A 183 5.19 28.02 11.19
C VAL A 183 5.46 29.51 11.04
N SER A 184 6.41 29.85 10.16
CA SER A 184 6.60 31.21 9.66
C SER A 184 5.95 31.35 8.28
N ALA A 185 5.20 32.43 8.06
CA ALA A 185 4.50 32.66 6.80
C ALA A 185 5.47 32.64 5.60
N GLY A 186 5.08 31.95 4.53
CA GLY A 186 5.81 31.84 3.27
C GLY A 186 7.12 31.04 3.32
N LYS A 187 7.42 30.35 4.43
CA LYS A 187 8.63 29.53 4.56
C LYS A 187 8.30 28.04 4.61
N PRO A 188 9.11 27.17 3.95
CA PRO A 188 9.02 25.73 4.15
C PRO A 188 9.24 25.35 5.61
N PHE A 189 8.69 24.22 6.04
CA PHE A 189 8.80 23.74 7.40
C PHE A 189 8.83 22.21 7.46
N GLU A 190 9.36 21.68 8.56
CA GLU A 190 9.46 20.23 8.74
C GLU A 190 8.06 19.60 8.89
N PRO A 191 7.79 18.47 8.19
CA PRO A 191 6.48 17.84 8.23
C PRO A 191 6.13 17.20 9.58
N LEU A 192 7.12 16.93 10.45
CA LEU A 192 6.95 16.15 11.69
C LEU A 192 6.36 14.74 11.44
N VAL A 193 6.58 14.18 10.24
CA VAL A 193 6.09 12.85 9.84
C VAL A 193 7.28 11.91 9.69
N ASP A 194 7.17 10.73 10.28
CA ASP A 194 8.16 9.67 10.17
C ASP A 194 7.82 8.71 9.01
N LYS A 195 6.60 8.18 8.96
CA LYS A 195 6.14 7.28 7.88
C LYS A 195 4.73 7.59 7.44
N VAL A 196 4.41 7.25 6.19
CA VAL A 196 3.06 7.29 5.62
C VAL A 196 2.67 5.91 5.11
N PHE A 197 1.51 5.41 5.52
CA PHE A 197 0.90 4.19 5.01
C PHE A 197 -0.44 4.53 4.36
N THR A 198 -0.66 4.13 3.11
CA THR A 198 -1.91 4.38 2.40
C THR A 198 -2.65 3.10 2.03
N TYR A 199 -3.96 3.08 2.27
CA TYR A 199 -4.91 2.06 1.82
C TYR A 199 -5.65 2.53 0.57
N GLY A 200 -5.36 1.95 -0.60
CA GLY A 200 -6.13 2.18 -1.83
C GLY A 200 -6.16 3.63 -2.31
N THR A 201 -5.18 4.47 -1.97
CA THR A 201 -5.18 5.88 -2.38
C THR A 201 -4.97 6.04 -3.88
N PRO A 202 -5.82 6.81 -4.60
CA PRO A 202 -5.67 7.09 -6.03
C PRO A 202 -4.57 8.12 -6.30
N HIS A 203 -3.31 7.72 -6.09
CA HIS A 203 -2.12 8.57 -6.24
C HIS A 203 -1.92 9.16 -7.65
N ASN A 204 -2.51 8.55 -8.66
CA ASN A 204 -2.55 9.05 -10.04
C ASN A 204 -3.98 9.36 -10.52
N GLY A 205 -4.90 9.67 -9.61
CA GLY A 205 -6.29 9.95 -9.93
C GLY A 205 -7.16 8.69 -10.10
N ILE A 206 -8.42 8.93 -10.46
CA ILE A 206 -9.39 7.86 -10.76
C ILE A 206 -9.72 7.93 -12.26
N ASP A 207 -9.83 6.76 -12.88
CA ASP A 207 -10.24 6.62 -14.28
C ASP A 207 -11.66 6.03 -14.34
N PHE A 208 -12.48 6.59 -15.21
CA PHE A 208 -13.87 6.19 -15.47
C PHE A 208 -14.07 5.99 -16.97
N LEU A 209 -14.42 4.77 -17.38
CA LEU A 209 -14.59 4.37 -18.80
C LEU A 209 -13.33 4.60 -19.65
N GLY A 210 -12.14 4.40 -19.07
CA GLY A 210 -10.86 4.58 -19.76
C GLY A 210 -10.39 6.03 -19.90
N PHE A 211 -11.13 6.99 -19.35
CA PHE A 211 -10.73 8.40 -19.28
C PHE A 211 -10.57 8.82 -17.82
N ASN A 212 -9.69 9.79 -17.55
CA ASN A 212 -9.63 10.39 -16.22
C ASN A 212 -10.96 11.05 -15.88
N VAL A 213 -11.37 11.03 -14.61
CA VAL A 213 -12.61 11.70 -14.19
C VAL A 213 -12.55 13.18 -14.59
N PRO A 214 -13.49 13.70 -15.40
CA PRO A 214 -13.42 15.07 -15.90
C PRO A 214 -13.59 16.09 -14.77
N ASP A 215 -12.88 17.21 -14.88
CA ASP A 215 -13.19 18.41 -14.09
C ASP A 215 -14.55 18.98 -14.51
N LEU A 216 -15.52 18.91 -13.61
CA LEU A 216 -16.88 19.43 -13.83
C LEU A 216 -17.04 20.89 -13.39
N GLY A 217 -15.97 21.56 -12.96
CA GLY A 217 -15.96 22.96 -12.54
C GLY A 217 -17.02 23.26 -11.47
N SER A 218 -17.82 24.32 -11.68
CA SER A 218 -18.87 24.74 -10.74
C SER A 218 -20.00 23.72 -10.54
N PHE A 219 -20.09 22.68 -11.39
CA PHE A 219 -21.07 21.60 -11.26
C PHE A 219 -20.58 20.46 -10.36
N ASP A 220 -19.32 20.46 -9.94
CA ASP A 220 -18.75 19.46 -9.02
C ASP A 220 -19.14 19.73 -7.55
N ARG A 221 -20.43 19.62 -7.26
CA ARG A 221 -20.97 19.78 -5.90
C ARG A 221 -20.52 18.66 -4.95
N LEU A 222 -19.88 17.61 -5.48
CA LEU A 222 -19.45 16.43 -4.76
C LEU A 222 -17.93 16.44 -4.47
N GLN A 223 -17.13 17.27 -5.16
CA GLN A 223 -15.66 17.33 -5.10
C GLN A 223 -14.96 16.10 -5.68
N ILE A 224 -15.54 15.54 -6.74
CA ILE A 224 -14.95 14.40 -7.48
C ILE A 224 -13.75 14.86 -8.32
N SER A 225 -13.69 16.14 -8.72
CA SER A 225 -12.54 16.78 -9.37
C SER A 225 -11.25 16.64 -8.57
N ASN A 226 -11.29 16.39 -7.25
CA ASN A 226 -10.07 16.10 -6.47
C ASN A 226 -9.28 14.87 -6.96
N PHE A 227 -9.89 14.03 -7.80
CA PHE A 227 -9.28 12.85 -8.44
C PHE A 227 -8.96 13.04 -9.93
N ASP A 228 -9.26 14.22 -10.49
CA ASP A 228 -8.83 14.66 -11.82
C ASP A 228 -7.36 15.07 -11.77
N ARG A 229 -6.55 14.60 -12.74
CA ARG A 229 -5.11 14.78 -12.74
C ARG A 229 -4.72 16.26 -12.84
N GLU A 230 -5.45 17.11 -13.54
CA GLU A 230 -5.15 18.56 -13.59
C GLU A 230 -5.39 19.20 -12.23
N ARG A 231 -6.53 18.93 -11.60
CA ARG A 231 -6.78 19.41 -10.24
C ARG A 231 -5.77 18.87 -9.22
N MET A 232 -5.34 17.61 -9.36
CA MET A 232 -4.25 17.04 -8.55
C MET A 232 -2.96 17.83 -8.69
N ARG A 233 -2.59 18.25 -9.91
CA ARG A 233 -1.38 19.04 -10.16
C ARG A 233 -1.42 20.38 -9.44
N GLU A 234 -2.59 21.02 -9.34
CA GLU A 234 -2.76 22.28 -8.64
C GLU A 234 -2.49 22.14 -7.14
N TYR A 235 -3.22 21.24 -6.46
CA TYR A 235 -3.11 21.14 -5.00
C TYR A 235 -1.81 20.48 -4.56
N LEU A 236 -1.16 19.68 -5.42
CA LEU A 236 0.19 19.15 -5.20
C LEU A 236 1.31 20.11 -5.65
N ARG A 237 0.96 21.25 -6.27
CA ARG A 237 1.89 22.25 -6.84
C ARG A 237 2.92 21.65 -7.81
N LEU A 238 2.47 20.73 -8.68
CA LEU A 238 3.31 20.10 -9.70
C LEU A 238 3.56 21.04 -10.89
N LYS A 239 4.78 21.02 -11.42
CA LYS A 239 5.21 21.85 -12.55
C LYS A 239 5.18 21.07 -13.86
N GLY A 240 4.83 21.76 -14.95
CA GLY A 240 5.01 21.27 -16.33
C GLY A 240 4.36 19.92 -16.58
N THR A 241 5.17 18.89 -16.84
CA THR A 241 4.76 17.51 -17.13
C THR A 241 5.14 16.51 -16.03
N GLN A 242 5.50 17.01 -14.84
CA GLN A 242 5.85 16.15 -13.70
C GLN A 242 4.78 15.08 -13.44
N ALA A 243 5.20 13.82 -13.26
CA ALA A 243 4.26 12.72 -13.01
C ALA A 243 3.45 12.98 -11.73
N VAL A 244 2.13 12.77 -11.81
CA VAL A 244 1.20 13.05 -10.70
C VAL A 244 1.42 12.13 -9.52
N ASN A 245 1.89 10.90 -9.74
CA ASN A 245 2.14 9.92 -8.69
C ASN A 245 3.58 9.91 -8.14
N ASP A 246 4.37 10.95 -8.38
CA ASP A 246 5.73 11.08 -7.86
C ASP A 246 5.76 12.11 -6.70
N LEU A 247 6.59 11.86 -5.69
CA LEU A 247 6.76 12.77 -4.55
C LEU A 247 7.72 13.92 -4.87
N HIS A 248 8.51 13.83 -5.94
CA HIS A 248 9.45 14.85 -6.39
C HIS A 248 10.41 15.33 -5.28
N GLY A 249 10.84 14.42 -4.41
CA GLY A 249 11.76 14.70 -3.31
C GLY A 249 11.15 15.38 -2.08
N ALA A 250 9.83 15.65 -2.07
CA ALA A 250 9.15 16.26 -0.92
C ALA A 250 9.12 15.38 0.34
N PHE A 251 9.20 14.06 0.16
CA PHE A 251 9.25 13.09 1.25
C PHE A 251 10.00 11.83 0.76
N PRO A 252 10.72 11.10 1.63
CA PRO A 252 11.41 9.88 1.23
C PRO A 252 10.43 8.79 0.76
N ALA A 253 10.52 8.40 -0.51
CA ALA A 253 9.62 7.38 -1.08
C ALA A 253 9.68 6.04 -0.32
N SER A 254 10.85 5.66 0.20
CA SER A 254 11.02 4.46 1.03
C SER A 254 10.20 4.49 2.34
N ARG A 255 9.81 5.67 2.83
CA ARG A 255 8.95 5.84 4.02
C ARG A 255 7.48 6.09 3.67
N PHE A 256 7.08 5.83 2.42
CA PHE A 256 5.71 5.97 1.94
C PHE A 256 5.19 4.64 1.41
N PHE A 257 4.44 3.87 2.19
CA PHE A 257 3.95 2.55 1.77
C PHE A 257 2.57 2.62 1.10
N CYS A 258 2.43 2.00 -0.07
CA CYS A 258 1.16 1.89 -0.79
C CYS A 258 0.60 0.46 -0.74
N LEU A 259 -0.46 0.27 0.04
CA LEU A 259 -1.24 -0.97 0.00
C LEU A 259 -2.38 -0.82 -1.01
N ILE A 260 -2.44 -1.76 -1.95
CA ILE A 260 -3.31 -1.72 -3.12
C ILE A 260 -4.33 -2.86 -3.01
N GLY A 261 -5.62 -2.56 -3.25
CA GLY A 261 -6.65 -3.58 -3.40
C GLY A 261 -6.75 -4.07 -4.85
N SER A 262 -7.25 -5.27 -5.06
CA SER A 262 -7.46 -5.82 -6.41
C SER A 262 -8.80 -6.56 -6.59
N ASN A 263 -9.72 -6.47 -5.63
CA ASN A 263 -11.03 -7.13 -5.76
C ASN A 263 -12.10 -6.13 -6.21
N TYR A 264 -12.35 -6.09 -7.52
CA TYR A 264 -13.36 -5.24 -8.15
C TYR A 264 -14.81 -5.77 -8.03
N ARG A 265 -14.99 -7.06 -7.73
CA ARG A 265 -16.32 -7.72 -7.80
C ARG A 265 -17.25 -7.29 -6.66
N ASP A 266 -16.68 -6.93 -5.51
CA ASP A 266 -17.40 -6.71 -4.27
C ASP A 266 -17.62 -5.22 -3.92
N TYR A 267 -17.46 -4.29 -4.88
CA TYR A 267 -17.61 -2.85 -4.61
C TYR A 267 -18.64 -2.13 -5.48
N GLU A 268 -19.62 -1.47 -4.85
CA GLU A 268 -20.68 -0.70 -5.50
C GLU A 268 -20.64 0.79 -5.12
N ALA A 269 -19.53 1.48 -5.41
CA ALA A 269 -19.46 2.94 -5.31
C ALA A 269 -19.83 3.61 -6.65
N PHE A 270 -20.24 4.89 -6.60
CA PHE A 270 -20.67 5.68 -7.76
C PHE A 270 -21.80 5.03 -8.58
N PHE A 271 -22.94 4.76 -7.92
CA PHE A 271 -24.17 4.28 -8.59
C PHE A 271 -23.99 3.01 -9.44
N GLY A 272 -23.07 2.11 -9.05
CA GLY A 272 -22.80 0.86 -9.78
C GLY A 272 -22.09 1.04 -11.14
N LEU A 273 -21.70 2.26 -11.51
CA LEU A 273 -21.02 2.56 -12.77
C LEU A 273 -19.51 2.32 -12.72
N SER A 274 -18.89 2.36 -11.54
CA SER A 274 -17.46 2.07 -11.34
C SER A 274 -17.05 0.69 -11.88
N LYS A 275 -17.85 -0.36 -11.61
CA LYS A 275 -17.64 -1.72 -12.14
C LYS A 275 -17.62 -1.80 -13.68
N LYS A 276 -18.30 -0.89 -14.38
CA LYS A 276 -18.32 -0.84 -15.85
C LYS A 276 -17.21 0.03 -16.43
N GLY A 277 -16.62 0.93 -15.62
CA GLY A 277 -15.66 1.94 -16.06
C GLY A 277 -14.20 1.64 -15.74
N THR A 278 -13.92 0.98 -14.61
CA THR A 278 -12.59 0.49 -14.25
C THR A 278 -12.48 -0.94 -14.77
N GLY A 279 -11.45 -1.26 -15.56
CA GLY A 279 -11.18 -2.64 -15.96
C GLY A 279 -10.99 -3.57 -14.75
N PRO A 280 -10.87 -4.88 -14.96
CA PRO A 280 -10.84 -5.87 -13.87
C PRO A 280 -9.61 -5.79 -12.95
N SER A 281 -8.61 -4.95 -13.28
CA SER A 281 -7.42 -4.70 -12.45
C SER A 281 -7.59 -3.49 -11.51
N SER A 282 -8.61 -3.52 -10.66
CA SER A 282 -8.93 -2.48 -9.67
C SER A 282 -9.43 -3.06 -8.34
N ASP A 283 -9.54 -2.24 -7.30
CA ASP A 283 -10.23 -2.59 -6.05
C ASP A 283 -11.75 -2.30 -6.09
N GLY A 284 -12.27 -2.07 -7.29
CA GLY A 284 -13.65 -1.68 -7.57
C GLY A 284 -13.86 -0.16 -7.60
N LEU A 285 -12.84 0.64 -7.27
CA LEU A 285 -12.84 2.09 -7.45
C LEU A 285 -11.56 2.61 -8.09
N VAL A 286 -10.41 2.20 -7.56
CA VAL A 286 -9.10 2.69 -7.98
C VAL A 286 -8.38 1.61 -8.76
N MET A 287 -7.98 1.93 -9.99
CA MET A 287 -7.13 1.06 -10.80
C MET A 287 -5.80 0.82 -10.08
N MET A 288 -5.30 -0.41 -10.08
CA MET A 288 -4.04 -0.76 -9.41
C MET A 288 -2.86 0.09 -9.91
N GLU A 289 -2.86 0.46 -11.18
CA GLU A 289 -1.83 1.31 -11.80
C GLU A 289 -1.82 2.75 -11.26
N ASN A 290 -2.94 3.22 -10.72
CA ASN A 290 -3.07 4.56 -10.14
C ASN A 290 -2.92 4.55 -8.62
N ALA A 291 -2.82 3.38 -7.98
CA ALA A 291 -2.89 3.20 -6.54
C ALA A 291 -1.53 3.25 -5.82
N TYR A 292 -0.47 3.75 -6.47
CA TYR A 292 0.86 3.82 -5.87
C TYR A 292 1.61 5.11 -6.21
N VAL A 293 2.48 5.50 -5.28
CA VAL A 293 3.51 6.50 -5.50
C VAL A 293 4.73 5.84 -6.16
N LYS A 294 5.29 6.49 -7.18
CA LYS A 294 6.48 6.02 -7.88
C LYS A 294 7.65 5.84 -6.91
N ASP A 295 8.41 4.75 -7.11
CA ASP A 295 9.57 4.34 -6.28
C ASP A 295 9.25 4.02 -4.81
N ALA A 296 7.98 4.09 -4.41
CA ALA A 296 7.52 3.77 -3.07
C ALA A 296 7.27 2.26 -2.90
N PRO A 297 7.55 1.69 -1.72
CA PRO A 297 7.25 0.30 -1.43
C PRO A 297 5.75 0.04 -1.53
N ARG A 298 5.38 -1.05 -2.20
CA ARG A 298 3.98 -1.41 -2.44
C ARG A 298 3.73 -2.90 -2.41
N ALA A 299 2.53 -3.25 -1.94
CA ALA A 299 1.97 -4.59 -1.98
C ALA A 299 0.51 -4.56 -2.42
N VAL A 300 0.04 -5.65 -3.02
CA VAL A 300 -1.33 -5.81 -3.53
C VAL A 300 -2.01 -6.90 -2.72
N ILE A 301 -3.25 -6.71 -2.31
CA ILE A 301 -4.06 -7.74 -1.65
C ILE A 301 -5.44 -7.85 -2.29
N SER A 302 -5.99 -9.07 -2.35
CA SER A 302 -7.32 -9.34 -2.94
C SER A 302 -8.45 -8.88 -2.00
N ARG A 303 -8.65 -7.57 -1.93
CA ARG A 303 -9.65 -6.86 -1.12
C ARG A 303 -10.24 -5.70 -1.91
N SER A 304 -11.49 -5.35 -1.58
CA SER A 304 -12.21 -4.23 -2.18
C SER A 304 -11.77 -2.90 -1.56
N HIS A 305 -12.14 -1.78 -2.19
CA HIS A 305 -11.78 -0.45 -1.69
C HIS A 305 -12.31 -0.16 -0.26
N SER A 306 -13.55 -0.55 0.02
CA SER A 306 -14.17 -0.47 1.35
C SER A 306 -15.25 -1.53 1.56
N GLY A 307 -15.92 -1.50 2.72
CA GLY A 307 -16.95 -2.48 3.10
C GLY A 307 -16.39 -3.64 3.94
N ALA A 308 -17.20 -4.69 4.16
CA ALA A 308 -16.81 -5.85 4.98
C ALA A 308 -15.63 -6.63 4.39
N TYR A 309 -15.48 -6.61 3.06
CA TYR A 309 -14.33 -7.18 2.32
C TYR A 309 -13.24 -6.15 2.01
N GLY A 310 -13.36 -4.97 2.62
CA GLY A 310 -12.53 -3.80 2.35
C GLY A 310 -11.09 -3.96 2.80
N ILE A 311 -10.21 -3.24 2.12
CA ILE A 311 -8.76 -3.26 2.35
C ILE A 311 -8.38 -2.85 3.79
N VAL A 312 -9.07 -1.87 4.37
CA VAL A 312 -8.86 -1.40 5.75
C VAL A 312 -9.29 -2.45 6.77
N ASN A 313 -10.45 -3.06 6.56
CA ASN A 313 -11.09 -3.99 7.51
C ASN A 313 -10.56 -5.42 7.35
N SER A 314 -9.29 -5.56 6.95
CA SER A 314 -8.69 -6.85 6.62
C SER A 314 -7.44 -7.14 7.43
N GLU A 315 -7.31 -8.38 7.88
CA GLU A 315 -6.10 -8.89 8.53
C GLU A 315 -4.86 -8.67 7.65
N ALA A 316 -4.97 -8.91 6.34
CA ALA A 316 -3.88 -8.65 5.39
C ALA A 316 -3.43 -7.17 5.38
N GLY A 317 -4.38 -6.24 5.45
CA GLY A 317 -4.10 -4.82 5.53
C GLY A 317 -3.43 -4.40 6.83
N TYR A 318 -3.89 -4.93 7.97
CA TYR A 318 -3.25 -4.72 9.27
C TYR A 318 -1.84 -5.33 9.34
N GLN A 319 -1.67 -6.54 8.81
CA GLN A 319 -0.40 -7.27 8.83
C GLN A 319 0.66 -6.59 7.96
N ASN A 320 0.28 -5.90 6.89
CA ASN A 320 1.17 -4.99 6.16
C ASN A 320 1.47 -3.71 6.96
N LEU A 321 0.44 -3.05 7.52
CA LEU A 321 0.60 -1.82 8.32
C LEU A 321 1.61 -2.01 9.45
N ARG A 322 1.40 -3.01 10.33
CA ARG A 322 2.26 -3.23 11.49
C ARG A 322 3.71 -3.55 11.11
N ARG A 323 3.93 -4.22 9.97
CA ARG A 323 5.28 -4.60 9.54
C ARG A 323 6.01 -3.45 8.88
N PHE A 324 5.30 -2.60 8.15
CA PHE A 324 5.88 -1.35 7.66
C PHE A 324 6.22 -0.39 8.80
N LEU A 325 5.33 -0.25 9.79
CA LEU A 325 5.57 0.63 10.93
C LEU A 325 6.66 0.08 11.85
N PHE A 326 6.65 -1.21 12.21
CA PHE A 326 7.48 -1.73 13.30
C PHE A 326 8.44 -2.85 12.90
N GLY A 327 8.52 -3.19 11.61
CA GLY A 327 9.34 -4.31 11.13
C GLY A 327 10.84 -4.09 11.32
N ASP A 328 11.58 -5.18 11.19
CA ASP A 328 13.03 -5.24 11.36
C ASP A 328 13.78 -5.32 10.03
N TYR A 329 13.12 -5.84 8.99
CA TYR A 329 13.70 -5.99 7.66
C TYR A 329 12.70 -5.59 6.58
N GLN A 330 13.18 -4.87 5.58
CA GLN A 330 12.50 -4.67 4.31
C GLN A 330 12.97 -5.77 3.35
N VAL A 331 12.04 -6.30 2.56
CA VAL A 331 12.30 -7.26 1.49
C VAL A 331 11.68 -6.75 0.20
N THR A 332 12.52 -6.48 -0.80
CA THR A 332 12.07 -6.15 -2.15
C THR A 332 12.42 -7.28 -3.09
N VAL A 333 11.45 -7.72 -3.90
CA VAL A 333 11.63 -8.80 -4.86
C VAL A 333 11.36 -8.31 -6.27
N THR A 334 12.31 -8.56 -7.17
CA THR A 334 12.16 -8.34 -8.61
C THR A 334 12.49 -9.61 -9.38
N LEU A 335 11.93 -9.75 -10.58
CA LEU A 335 12.19 -10.87 -11.47
C LEU A 335 12.92 -10.38 -12.73
N GLU A 336 14.10 -10.93 -12.98
CA GLU A 336 14.80 -10.78 -14.26
C GLU A 336 14.41 -11.97 -15.14
N VAL A 337 13.72 -11.71 -16.25
CA VAL A 337 13.34 -12.77 -17.20
C VAL A 337 14.45 -12.93 -18.23
N GLU A 338 14.99 -14.13 -18.34
CA GLU A 338 16.13 -14.44 -19.19
C GLU A 338 15.68 -15.08 -20.51
N ASP A 339 14.79 -16.07 -20.42
CA ASP A 339 14.23 -16.71 -21.59
C ASP A 339 12.80 -17.21 -21.40
N LEU A 340 12.08 -17.25 -22.52
CA LEU A 340 10.71 -17.73 -22.62
C LEU A 340 10.63 -18.73 -23.80
N PRO A 341 11.14 -19.97 -23.62
CA PRO A 341 11.05 -21.00 -24.65
C PRO A 341 9.63 -21.16 -25.17
N LEU A 342 9.45 -20.88 -26.46
CA LEU A 342 8.15 -20.97 -27.12
C LEU A 342 7.75 -22.43 -27.35
N PRO A 343 6.42 -22.72 -27.42
CA PRO A 343 5.95 -23.99 -27.95
C PRO A 343 6.58 -24.29 -29.32
N THR A 344 6.85 -25.56 -29.60
CA THR A 344 7.59 -25.99 -30.80
C THR A 344 7.04 -25.41 -32.10
N ASP A 345 5.73 -25.37 -32.28
CA ASP A 345 5.12 -24.88 -33.52
C ASP A 345 5.13 -23.35 -33.63
N ILE A 346 5.06 -22.64 -32.50
CA ILE A 346 5.25 -21.18 -32.45
C ILE A 346 6.72 -20.84 -32.73
N GLN A 347 7.67 -21.61 -32.18
CA GLN A 347 9.10 -21.44 -32.45
C GLN A 347 9.39 -21.62 -33.95
N LYS A 348 8.88 -22.68 -34.59
CA LYS A 348 9.03 -22.88 -36.05
C LYS A 348 8.50 -21.70 -36.86
N LYS A 349 7.35 -21.14 -36.48
CA LYS A 349 6.76 -19.96 -37.14
C LYS A 349 7.64 -18.72 -36.97
N LYS A 350 8.19 -18.52 -35.76
CA LYS A 350 9.17 -17.46 -35.50
C LYS A 350 10.41 -17.61 -36.36
N ASP A 351 10.96 -18.82 -36.45
CA ASP A 351 12.16 -19.13 -37.24
C ASP A 351 11.92 -18.94 -38.75
N GLN A 352 10.66 -19.02 -39.20
CA GLN A 352 10.21 -18.68 -40.56
C GLN A 352 10.03 -17.16 -40.79
N GLY A 353 10.37 -16.32 -39.81
CA GLY A 353 10.27 -14.86 -39.92
C GLY A 353 8.89 -14.28 -39.62
N LYS A 354 7.95 -15.06 -39.06
CA LYS A 354 6.64 -14.55 -38.65
C LYS A 354 6.73 -13.73 -37.37
N THR A 355 5.84 -12.74 -37.24
CA THR A 355 5.76 -11.93 -36.03
C THR A 355 5.01 -12.71 -34.95
N ILE A 356 5.59 -12.79 -33.74
CA ILE A 356 5.00 -13.51 -32.61
C ILE A 356 4.64 -12.52 -31.51
N GLY A 357 3.37 -12.46 -31.16
CA GLY A 357 2.85 -11.71 -30.02
C GLY A 357 2.41 -12.63 -28.88
N GLY A 358 2.33 -12.09 -27.67
CA GLY A 358 1.78 -12.78 -26.51
C GLY A 358 1.90 -11.94 -25.25
N ILE A 359 0.95 -12.11 -24.34
CA ILE A 359 0.94 -11.44 -23.02
C ILE A 359 1.17 -12.49 -21.94
N TYR A 360 2.35 -12.47 -21.35
CA TYR A 360 2.69 -13.32 -20.22
C TYR A 360 2.06 -12.77 -18.96
N HIS A 361 1.38 -13.65 -18.23
CA HIS A 361 0.83 -13.35 -16.92
C HIS A 361 1.70 -14.01 -15.84
N PHE A 362 2.10 -13.22 -14.85
CA PHE A 362 2.86 -13.70 -13.70
C PHE A 362 1.98 -13.60 -12.45
N ASP A 363 1.68 -14.77 -11.90
CA ASP A 363 1.10 -14.93 -10.58
C ASP A 363 2.20 -14.77 -9.54
N VAL A 364 1.96 -13.93 -8.53
CA VAL A 364 2.87 -13.73 -7.41
C VAL A 364 2.08 -13.64 -6.13
N SER A 365 2.45 -14.44 -5.12
CA SER A 365 1.96 -14.21 -3.76
C SER A 365 3.05 -14.38 -2.73
N ALA A 366 3.02 -13.53 -1.70
CA ALA A 366 3.94 -13.58 -0.59
C ALA A 366 3.18 -13.78 0.73
N ARG A 367 3.60 -14.78 1.51
CA ARG A 367 3.03 -15.11 2.83
C ARG A 367 4.13 -15.25 3.86
N VAL A 368 3.78 -15.13 5.13
CA VAL A 368 4.73 -15.29 6.24
C VAL A 368 4.38 -16.52 7.06
N ARG A 369 5.38 -17.10 7.71
CA ARG A 369 5.16 -18.18 8.68
C ARG A 369 4.17 -17.73 9.76
N ASN A 370 3.30 -18.64 10.19
CA ASN A 370 2.23 -18.40 11.16
C ASN A 370 1.18 -17.36 10.70
N GLY A 371 1.08 -17.08 9.40
CA GLY A 371 -0.01 -16.31 8.80
C GLY A 371 -1.00 -17.20 8.05
N PRO A 372 -1.85 -18.00 8.74
CA PRO A 372 -2.67 -19.02 8.07
C PRO A 372 -3.74 -18.42 7.14
N ASN A 373 -4.06 -17.14 7.30
CA ASN A 373 -5.33 -16.55 6.85
C ASN A 373 -5.19 -15.28 6.03
N TYR A 374 -3.96 -14.90 5.70
CA TYR A 374 -3.68 -13.68 4.95
C TYR A 374 -2.43 -13.86 4.08
N SER A 375 -2.40 -13.12 2.98
CA SER A 375 -1.20 -12.89 2.19
C SER A 375 -0.73 -11.45 2.44
N LEU A 376 0.58 -11.23 2.49
CA LEU A 376 1.13 -9.87 2.52
C LEU A 376 1.09 -9.24 1.13
N HIS A 377 1.22 -10.07 0.09
CA HIS A 377 1.07 -9.68 -1.31
C HIS A 377 0.36 -10.81 -2.08
N GLU A 378 -0.53 -10.48 -3.00
CA GLU A 378 -1.16 -11.43 -3.91
C GLU A 378 -1.59 -10.75 -5.20
N ARG A 379 -1.14 -11.32 -6.33
CA ARG A 379 -1.52 -10.97 -7.70
C ARG A 379 -1.71 -12.27 -8.48
N ARG A 380 -2.89 -12.48 -9.05
CA ARG A 380 -3.26 -13.73 -9.72
C ARG A 380 -4.05 -13.48 -11.00
N TYR A 381 -3.90 -14.38 -11.97
CA TYR A 381 -4.60 -14.32 -13.25
C TYR A 381 -6.12 -14.47 -13.07
N ASP A 382 -6.56 -15.41 -12.23
CA ASP A 382 -7.98 -15.66 -11.92
C ASP A 382 -8.67 -14.51 -11.15
N GLN A 383 -7.86 -13.68 -10.47
CA GLN A 383 -8.27 -12.44 -9.82
C GLN A 383 -8.13 -11.20 -10.71
N ALA A 384 -7.73 -11.38 -11.98
CA ALA A 384 -7.43 -10.30 -12.93
C ALA A 384 -6.43 -9.24 -12.40
N SER A 385 -5.53 -9.68 -11.52
CA SER A 385 -4.55 -8.83 -10.85
C SER A 385 -3.11 -9.24 -11.15
N ALA A 386 -2.88 -10.32 -11.91
CA ALA A 386 -1.54 -10.77 -12.33
C ALA A 386 -0.70 -9.63 -12.94
N LEU A 387 0.61 -9.76 -12.84
CA LEU A 387 1.55 -8.94 -13.62
C LEU A 387 1.42 -9.32 -15.09
N MET A 388 1.38 -8.33 -15.97
CA MET A 388 1.23 -8.52 -17.41
C MET A 388 2.46 -7.95 -18.11
N GLU A 389 3.13 -8.75 -18.93
CA GLU A 389 4.27 -8.31 -19.71
C GLU A 389 4.15 -8.86 -21.14
N LYS A 390 4.41 -8.02 -22.13
CA LYS A 390 4.39 -8.45 -23.54
C LYS A 390 5.66 -9.22 -23.85
N TYR A 391 5.52 -10.27 -24.66
CA TYR A 391 6.64 -11.11 -25.09
C TYR A 391 7.81 -10.28 -25.67
N ASP A 392 7.51 -9.31 -26.54
CA ASP A 392 8.53 -8.44 -27.15
C ASP A 392 9.16 -7.48 -26.14
N ASP A 393 8.34 -6.86 -25.26
CA ASP A 393 8.82 -5.95 -24.22
C ASP A 393 9.82 -6.65 -23.28
N ILE A 394 9.57 -7.91 -22.91
CA ILE A 394 10.48 -8.69 -22.06
C ILE A 394 11.84 -8.89 -22.75
N LYS A 395 11.84 -9.22 -24.05
CA LYS A 395 13.07 -9.48 -24.82
C LYS A 395 13.87 -8.20 -25.05
N GLU A 396 13.20 -7.08 -25.27
CA GLU A 396 13.85 -5.80 -25.60
C GLU A 396 14.32 -5.02 -24.36
N ARG A 397 13.55 -5.02 -23.26
CA ARG A 397 13.76 -4.06 -22.18
C ARG A 397 14.87 -4.39 -21.19
N LYS A 398 15.35 -5.64 -21.10
CA LYS A 398 16.34 -6.10 -20.07
C LYS A 398 16.08 -5.51 -18.66
N LYS A 399 14.84 -5.22 -18.31
CA LYS A 399 14.47 -4.51 -17.08
C LYS A 399 13.76 -5.50 -16.17
N SER A 400 14.17 -5.55 -14.90
CA SER A 400 13.57 -6.42 -13.92
C SER A 400 12.11 -6.03 -13.65
N ILE A 401 11.24 -7.03 -13.60
CA ILE A 401 9.82 -6.88 -13.24
C ILE A 401 9.74 -6.70 -11.73
N TYR A 402 9.19 -5.58 -11.27
CA TYR A 402 8.93 -5.38 -9.84
C TYR A 402 7.79 -6.28 -9.38
N LEU A 403 8.06 -7.17 -8.42
CA LEU A 403 7.04 -8.06 -7.87
C LEU A 403 6.34 -7.41 -6.68
N PHE A 404 7.06 -7.20 -5.58
CA PHE A 404 6.53 -6.53 -4.38
C PHE A 404 7.65 -6.06 -3.44
N THR A 405 7.26 -5.22 -2.48
CA THR A 405 8.06 -4.92 -1.28
C THR A 405 7.22 -5.27 -0.07
N GLY A 406 7.78 -6.08 0.82
CA GLY A 406 7.19 -6.44 2.09
C GLY A 406 8.18 -6.19 3.22
N TYR A 407 7.70 -6.35 4.45
CA TYR A 407 8.51 -6.17 5.65
C TYR A 407 8.41 -7.43 6.49
N LEU A 408 9.41 -7.71 7.32
CA LEU A 408 9.44 -8.83 8.25
C LEU A 408 9.55 -8.29 9.68
N LEU A 409 8.85 -8.93 10.62
CA LEU A 409 8.74 -8.48 12.01
C LEU A 409 9.09 -9.64 12.94
N LYS A 410 10.09 -9.46 13.79
CA LYS A 410 10.54 -10.45 14.79
C LYS A 410 9.45 -10.81 15.78
N ASP A 411 8.67 -9.82 16.22
CA ASP A 411 7.55 -10.04 17.14
C ASP A 411 6.44 -10.92 16.54
N ALA A 412 6.36 -11.01 15.21
CA ALA A 412 5.39 -11.86 14.51
C ALA A 412 5.87 -13.31 14.31
N ARG A 413 7.07 -13.66 14.79
CA ARG A 413 7.65 -15.01 14.64
C ARG A 413 6.91 -16.09 15.45
N GLY A 414 6.18 -15.68 16.48
CA GLY A 414 5.58 -16.56 17.50
C GLY A 414 6.50 -16.71 18.71
N LYS A 415 5.92 -16.72 19.92
CA LYS A 415 6.67 -16.70 21.20
C LYS A 415 7.49 -17.97 21.44
N ASP A 416 7.04 -19.10 20.90
CA ASP A 416 7.67 -20.42 21.11
C ASP A 416 8.52 -20.89 19.92
N ALA A 417 8.82 -20.00 18.97
CA ALA A 417 9.62 -20.36 17.80
C ALA A 417 11.09 -20.57 18.17
N HIS A 418 11.53 -21.84 18.16
CA HIS A 418 12.94 -22.21 18.37
C HIS A 418 13.88 -21.72 17.25
N ASP A 419 13.38 -21.57 16.02
CA ASP A 419 14.15 -21.01 14.90
C ASP A 419 13.96 -19.50 14.82
N LEU A 420 15.08 -18.77 14.99
CA LEU A 420 15.12 -17.32 14.97
C LEU A 420 14.85 -16.71 13.58
N ALA A 421 14.81 -17.50 12.51
CA ALA A 421 14.57 -17.00 11.17
C ALA A 421 13.20 -16.32 11.02
N LEU A 422 13.20 -15.25 10.23
CA LEU A 422 12.01 -14.65 9.67
C LEU A 422 11.72 -15.33 8.33
N VAL A 423 10.67 -16.14 8.31
CA VAL A 423 10.36 -16.98 7.16
C VAL A 423 9.17 -16.40 6.39
N PHE A 424 9.35 -16.26 5.08
CA PHE A 424 8.27 -15.96 4.14
C PHE A 424 8.32 -16.91 2.95
N THR A 425 7.18 -17.11 2.30
CA THR A 425 7.07 -17.87 1.06
C THR A 425 6.73 -16.94 -0.09
N LEU A 426 7.21 -17.28 -1.28
CA LEU A 426 6.91 -16.64 -2.55
C LEU A 426 6.39 -17.69 -3.54
N ASP A 427 5.08 -17.69 -3.81
CA ASP A 427 4.51 -18.50 -4.91
C ASP A 427 4.63 -17.71 -6.20
N LEU A 428 5.32 -18.27 -7.19
CA LEU A 428 5.53 -17.71 -8.52
C LEU A 428 4.94 -18.66 -9.56
N GLY A 429 3.99 -18.15 -10.35
CA GLY A 429 3.43 -18.85 -11.50
C GLY A 429 3.60 -18.03 -12.77
N VAL A 430 3.99 -18.66 -13.87
CA VAL A 430 4.10 -18.05 -15.20
C VAL A 430 3.15 -18.77 -16.13
N HIS A 431 2.12 -18.08 -16.61
CA HIS A 431 1.09 -18.67 -17.47
C HIS A 431 1.58 -18.84 -18.91
N VAL A 432 1.08 -19.87 -19.59
CA VAL A 432 1.24 -20.01 -21.04
C VAL A 432 0.32 -18.98 -21.70
N PRO A 433 0.84 -18.03 -22.50
CA PRO A 433 0.00 -17.04 -23.14
C PRO A 433 -0.76 -17.65 -24.33
N ALA A 434 -1.92 -17.08 -24.65
CA ALA A 434 -2.48 -17.22 -26.00
C ALA A 434 -1.59 -16.42 -26.97
N PHE A 435 -0.84 -17.13 -27.81
CA PHE A 435 0.09 -16.50 -28.75
C PHE A 435 -0.66 -15.90 -29.94
N GLU A 436 -0.11 -14.83 -30.50
CA GLU A 436 -0.49 -14.28 -31.78
C GLU A 436 0.61 -14.56 -32.81
N VAL A 437 0.22 -14.94 -34.02
CA VAL A 437 1.13 -15.09 -35.17
C VAL A 437 0.62 -14.19 -36.28
N ASP A 438 1.45 -13.24 -36.72
CA ASP A 438 1.08 -12.22 -37.70
C ASP A 438 -0.25 -11.52 -37.33
N HIS A 439 -0.37 -11.14 -36.05
CA HIS A 439 -1.54 -10.47 -35.45
C HIS A 439 -2.84 -11.30 -35.44
N LYS A 440 -2.74 -12.63 -35.57
CA LYS A 440 -3.88 -13.54 -35.44
C LYS A 440 -3.65 -14.50 -34.28
N PHE A 441 -4.64 -14.63 -33.39
CA PHE A 441 -4.57 -15.59 -32.31
C PHE A 441 -4.33 -17.01 -32.84
N TRP A 442 -3.44 -17.72 -32.15
CA TRP A 442 -3.10 -19.09 -32.43
C TRP A 442 -3.55 -19.98 -31.27
N PHE A 443 -4.46 -20.90 -31.57
CA PHE A 443 -5.05 -21.81 -30.57
C PHE A 443 -4.73 -23.29 -30.83
N ASP A 444 -4.10 -23.65 -31.94
CA ASP A 444 -3.81 -25.06 -32.24
C ASP A 444 -2.85 -25.62 -31.19
N GLY A 445 -3.25 -26.62 -30.40
CA GLY A 445 -2.37 -27.13 -29.34
C GLY A 445 -2.12 -26.16 -28.17
N TYR A 446 -2.86 -25.04 -28.11
CA TYR A 446 -2.91 -24.22 -26.90
C TYR A 446 -3.65 -24.98 -25.79
N ALA A 447 -3.08 -24.99 -24.60
CA ALA A 447 -3.71 -25.45 -23.38
C ALA A 447 -3.48 -24.40 -22.29
N GLU A 448 -4.54 -24.02 -21.59
CA GLU A 448 -4.46 -23.13 -20.45
C GLU A 448 -3.68 -23.80 -19.31
N GLY A 449 -2.76 -23.06 -18.69
CA GLY A 449 -1.93 -23.58 -17.61
C GLY A 449 -0.66 -22.77 -17.41
N PHE A 450 0.28 -23.36 -16.66
CA PHE A 450 1.54 -22.72 -16.30
C PHE A 450 2.70 -23.28 -17.15
N SER A 451 3.52 -22.38 -17.70
CA SER A 451 4.86 -22.73 -18.19
C SER A 451 5.82 -22.99 -17.03
N TYR A 452 5.61 -22.35 -15.88
CA TYR A 452 6.35 -22.59 -14.64
C TYR A 452 5.46 -22.29 -13.42
N ARG A 453 5.58 -23.10 -12.37
CA ARG A 453 4.97 -22.80 -11.07
C ARG A 453 5.75 -23.46 -9.94
N ASP A 454 6.14 -22.68 -8.94
CA ASP A 454 6.72 -23.20 -7.70
C ASP A 454 6.53 -22.20 -6.56
N THR A 455 6.67 -22.69 -5.32
CA THR A 455 6.71 -21.87 -4.11
C THR A 455 8.09 -21.93 -3.49
N LEU A 456 8.73 -20.77 -3.40
CA LEU A 456 10.00 -20.58 -2.70
C LEU A 456 9.75 -20.31 -1.22
N THR A 457 10.41 -21.02 -0.32
CA THR A 457 10.51 -20.65 1.10
C THR A 457 11.82 -19.93 1.31
N ILE A 458 11.79 -18.77 1.96
CA ILE A 458 12.98 -17.94 2.23
C ILE A 458 13.04 -17.67 3.73
N ALA A 459 14.16 -18.02 4.35
CA ALA A 459 14.42 -17.89 5.78
C ALA A 459 15.54 -16.87 6.03
N VAL A 460 15.15 -15.68 6.46
CA VAL A 460 16.05 -14.55 6.72
C VAL A 460 16.54 -14.58 8.17
N ARG A 461 17.85 -14.54 8.36
CA ARG A 461 18.54 -14.34 9.65
C ARG A 461 19.48 -13.15 9.55
N ASP A 462 20.05 -12.73 10.67
CA ASP A 462 20.91 -11.56 10.73
C ASP A 462 22.14 -11.66 9.80
N LYS A 463 22.73 -12.85 9.66
CA LYS A 463 23.94 -13.08 8.84
C LYS A 463 23.75 -13.97 7.61
N SER A 464 22.60 -14.64 7.50
CA SER A 464 22.38 -15.63 6.44
C SER A 464 20.96 -15.57 5.91
N VAL A 465 20.79 -15.83 4.62
CA VAL A 465 19.51 -16.15 4.00
C VAL A 465 19.58 -17.60 3.53
N LYS A 466 18.58 -18.39 3.88
CA LYS A 466 18.39 -19.73 3.32
C LYS A 466 17.15 -19.76 2.45
N TYR A 467 17.10 -20.67 1.49
CA TYR A 467 15.95 -20.85 0.62
C TYR A 467 15.67 -22.31 0.28
N GLY A 468 14.49 -22.57 -0.29
CA GLY A 468 14.13 -23.88 -0.80
C GLY A 468 12.90 -23.84 -1.68
N PHE A 469 12.91 -24.63 -2.75
CA PHE A 469 11.77 -24.88 -3.62
C PHE A 469 10.83 -25.93 -3.02
N THR A 470 9.52 -25.67 -3.06
CA THR A 470 8.51 -26.64 -2.59
C THR A 470 8.52 -27.90 -3.43
N SER A 471 8.71 -27.77 -4.76
CA SER A 471 8.80 -28.92 -5.67
C SER A 471 9.98 -29.86 -5.39
N LYS A 472 11.06 -29.37 -4.77
CA LYS A 472 12.29 -30.13 -4.50
C LYS A 472 12.44 -30.55 -3.03
N HIS A 473 12.07 -29.66 -2.10
CA HIS A 473 12.39 -29.82 -0.67
C HIS A 473 11.16 -29.96 0.22
N GLY A 474 9.95 -29.86 -0.34
CA GLY A 474 8.71 -29.84 0.41
C GLY A 474 8.35 -28.46 0.98
N GLN A 475 7.12 -28.37 1.51
CA GLN A 475 6.53 -27.11 1.95
C GLN A 475 7.26 -26.53 3.17
N LEU A 476 7.50 -25.21 3.16
CA LEU A 476 8.18 -24.46 4.24
C LEU A 476 9.61 -24.94 4.56
N SER A 477 10.25 -25.67 3.66
CA SER A 477 11.64 -26.12 3.80
C SER A 477 12.61 -25.16 3.09
N ALA A 478 13.68 -24.76 3.79
CA ALA A 478 14.74 -23.89 3.25
C ALA A 478 16.14 -24.42 3.60
N PRO A 479 16.58 -25.54 2.98
CA PRO A 479 17.85 -26.18 3.31
C PRO A 479 19.06 -25.45 2.69
N GLU A 480 18.88 -24.82 1.52
CA GLU A 480 19.96 -24.22 0.74
C GLU A 480 20.40 -22.90 1.35
N ILE A 481 21.71 -22.66 1.38
CA ILE A 481 22.28 -21.37 1.79
C ILE A 481 22.39 -20.51 0.54
N ALA A 482 21.73 -19.35 0.55
CA ALA A 482 21.84 -18.41 -0.55
C ALA A 482 23.23 -17.76 -0.56
N GLU A 483 23.82 -17.61 -1.74
CA GLU A 483 24.89 -16.64 -1.93
C GLU A 483 24.33 -15.23 -1.74
N GLN A 484 25.04 -14.39 -0.98
CA GLN A 484 24.59 -13.06 -0.59
C GLN A 484 25.67 -12.06 -0.98
N LYS A 485 25.30 -11.04 -1.75
CA LYS A 485 26.15 -9.88 -1.97
C LYS A 485 25.80 -8.80 -0.95
N GLU A 486 26.74 -8.45 -0.08
CA GLU A 486 26.57 -7.31 0.82
C GLU A 486 26.56 -6.00 0.01
N LEU A 487 25.62 -5.14 0.36
CA LEU A 487 25.45 -3.80 -0.18
C LEU A 487 25.64 -2.77 0.95
N VAL A 488 25.56 -1.48 0.60
CA VAL A 488 25.62 -0.39 1.57
C VAL A 488 24.56 -0.53 2.66
N ASN A 489 24.85 -0.04 3.87
CA ASN A 489 23.94 0.00 5.02
C ASN A 489 23.45 -1.39 5.51
N GLY A 490 24.21 -2.46 5.27
CA GLY A 490 23.86 -3.81 5.71
C GLY A 490 22.76 -4.48 4.88
N ALA A 491 22.38 -3.88 3.75
CA ALA A 491 21.52 -4.51 2.77
C ALA A 491 22.22 -5.71 2.11
N ARG A 492 21.45 -6.71 1.72
CA ARG A 492 21.94 -7.94 1.10
C ARG A 492 21.12 -8.24 -0.14
N GLU A 493 21.81 -8.52 -1.25
CA GLU A 493 21.19 -9.00 -2.47
C GLU A 493 21.40 -10.50 -2.60
N ILE A 494 20.31 -11.20 -2.91
CA ILE A 494 20.26 -12.64 -3.13
C ILE A 494 19.70 -12.86 -4.53
N ARG A 495 20.34 -13.72 -5.31
CA ARG A 495 19.91 -14.09 -6.66
C ARG A 495 19.61 -15.57 -6.70
N ILE A 496 18.38 -15.95 -7.07
CA ILE A 496 17.93 -17.34 -7.13
C ILE A 496 17.36 -17.60 -8.52
N GLU A 497 17.98 -18.52 -9.25
CA GLU A 497 17.48 -18.99 -10.54
C GLU A 497 16.14 -19.70 -10.37
N VAL A 498 15.18 -19.35 -11.21
CA VAL A 498 13.85 -19.93 -11.27
C VAL A 498 13.52 -20.31 -12.69
N GLY A 499 13.01 -21.51 -12.89
CA GLY A 499 12.61 -21.93 -14.22
C GLY A 499 12.39 -23.41 -14.39
N THR A 500 12.01 -23.77 -15.62
CA THR A 500 11.83 -25.15 -16.07
C THR A 500 13.15 -25.91 -16.26
N GLY A 501 13.08 -27.23 -16.48
CA GLY A 501 14.27 -27.97 -16.90
C GLY A 501 14.77 -27.57 -18.31
N PRO A 502 16.01 -27.94 -18.67
CA PRO A 502 16.50 -27.75 -20.04
C PRO A 502 15.58 -28.48 -21.03
N ASN A 503 15.30 -27.84 -22.17
CA ASN A 503 14.45 -28.34 -23.26
C ASN A 503 12.92 -28.39 -23.00
N VAL A 504 12.42 -27.89 -21.87
CA VAL A 504 10.97 -27.78 -21.64
C VAL A 504 10.37 -26.65 -22.49
N ARG A 505 9.30 -26.96 -23.22
CA ARG A 505 8.57 -26.03 -24.10
C ARG A 505 7.05 -26.25 -24.00
N PRO A 506 6.23 -25.20 -23.80
CA PRO A 506 6.66 -23.85 -23.41
C PRO A 506 7.40 -23.86 -22.07
N GLY A 507 8.38 -22.98 -21.91
CA GLY A 507 9.21 -22.92 -20.71
C GLY A 507 9.39 -21.49 -20.21
N PHE A 508 10.11 -21.37 -19.10
CA PHE A 508 10.42 -20.09 -18.47
C PHE A 508 11.78 -20.19 -17.75
N MET A 509 12.68 -19.25 -18.02
CA MET A 509 13.95 -19.03 -17.32
C MET A 509 14.00 -17.60 -16.78
N GLY A 510 14.39 -17.45 -15.53
CA GLY A 510 14.70 -16.15 -14.95
C GLY A 510 15.42 -16.23 -13.63
N THR A 511 15.73 -15.07 -13.08
CA THR A 511 16.38 -14.91 -11.78
C THR A 511 15.51 -14.04 -10.88
N LEU A 512 15.14 -14.58 -9.71
CA LEU A 512 14.60 -13.78 -8.62
C LEU A 512 15.74 -13.02 -7.95
N VAL A 513 15.62 -11.70 -7.93
CA VAL A 513 16.51 -10.81 -7.17
C VAL A 513 15.77 -10.35 -5.93
N ILE A 514 16.27 -10.78 -4.78
CA ILE A 514 15.69 -10.51 -3.47
C ILE A 514 16.67 -9.62 -2.72
N ARG A 515 16.24 -8.39 -2.42
CA ARG A 515 16.99 -7.46 -1.60
C ARG A 515 16.41 -7.44 -0.20
N VAL A 516 17.23 -7.78 0.79
CA VAL A 516 16.89 -7.78 2.21
C VAL A 516 17.68 -6.67 2.89
N GLU A 517 17.00 -5.74 3.55
CA GLU A 517 17.63 -4.57 4.17
C GLU A 517 17.18 -4.44 5.62
N PRO A 518 18.08 -4.08 6.56
CA PRO A 518 17.65 -3.65 7.88
C PRO A 518 16.65 -2.51 7.74
N TRP A 519 15.51 -2.65 8.41
CA TRP A 519 14.49 -1.63 8.45
C TRP A 519 14.45 -1.02 9.83
N GLU A 520 14.74 0.28 9.91
CA GLU A 520 14.46 1.05 11.10
C GLU A 520 12.95 1.35 11.12
N GLY A 521 12.25 0.47 11.82
CA GLY A 521 10.90 0.70 12.33
C GLY A 521 10.71 2.14 12.86
#